data_AF-A0A7S2DQZ4-F1
#
_entry.id   AF-A0A7S2DQZ4-F1
#
_cell.length_a   1.000
_cell.length_b   1.000
_cell.length_c   1.000
_cell.angle_alpha   90.00
_cell.angle_beta   90.00
_cell.angle_gamma   90.00
#
_symmetry.space_group_name_H-M   'P 1'
#
loop_
_entity.id
_entity.type
_entity.pdbx_description
1 polymer ?
#
loop_
_entity_poly.entity_id
_entity_poly.type
_entity_poly.pdbx_seq_one_letter_code
_entity_poly.pdbx_strand_id
1 'polypeptide(L)'
;LFMELGGSEGGAVLTATLQRQCPTFFSDADEGALRGWSLLTQASRSSTAHDQREELVAQALRTFSGVIGHIDLGMLLHRLLAERAKLATSPAMARTVALIDGGIAKLSLAAAHAADPTGTGSSLLSTAGVTRGAVAEWPGKLKT
;
A
#
# COMPACT_ATOMS: atom_id res chain seq x y z
N LEU A 1 -1.31 -13.88 13.82
CA LEU A 1 -2.70 -13.65 14.29
C LEU A 1 -3.53 -12.86 13.28
N PHE A 2 -3.17 -11.63 12.90
CA PHE A 2 -3.93 -10.87 11.87
C PHE A 2 -3.93 -11.50 10.46
N MET A 3 -2.85 -12.17 10.04
CA MET A 3 -2.78 -12.83 8.73
C MET A 3 -3.67 -14.08 8.60
N GLU A 4 -4.03 -14.73 9.72
CA GLU A 4 -4.91 -15.92 9.73
C GLU A 4 -6.40 -15.52 9.59
N LEU A 5 -6.73 -14.26 9.91
CA LEU A 5 -8.10 -13.75 9.95
C LEU A 5 -8.59 -13.18 8.63
N GLY A 6 -7.70 -12.80 7.72
CA GLY A 6 -8.08 -12.22 6.42
C GLY A 6 -8.58 -13.23 5.37
N GLY A 7 -8.56 -14.54 5.68
CA GLY A 7 -8.70 -15.61 4.69
C GLY A 7 -10.12 -16.16 4.44
N SER A 8 -11.08 -15.95 5.34
CA SER A 8 -12.41 -16.61 5.28
C SER A 8 -13.56 -15.62 5.43
N GLU A 9 -14.77 -16.00 4.99
CA GLU A 9 -16.02 -15.27 5.29
C GLU A 9 -16.21 -15.04 6.81
N GLY A 10 -15.59 -15.89 7.64
CA GLY A 10 -15.52 -15.71 9.09
C GLY A 10 -14.69 -14.50 9.53
N GLY A 11 -13.76 -14.01 8.71
CA GLY A 11 -12.94 -12.83 9.01
C GLY A 11 -13.75 -11.54 9.09
N ALA A 12 -14.70 -11.33 8.18
CA ALA A 12 -15.59 -10.16 8.20
C ALA A 12 -16.54 -10.18 9.42
N VAL A 13 -17.08 -11.36 9.73
CA VAL A 13 -17.94 -11.56 10.92
C VAL A 13 -17.15 -11.35 12.22
N LEU A 14 -15.92 -11.84 12.28
CA LEU A 14 -15.05 -11.64 13.45
C LEU A 14 -14.65 -10.18 13.61
N THR A 15 -14.33 -9.48 12.51
CA THR A 15 -13.97 -8.06 12.53
C THR A 15 -15.12 -7.21 13.08
N ALA A 16 -16.34 -7.43 12.59
CA ALA A 16 -17.54 -6.76 13.10
C ALA A 16 -17.85 -7.10 14.57
N THR A 17 -17.52 -8.33 15.00
CA THR A 17 -17.68 -8.76 16.40
C THR A 17 -16.64 -8.10 17.30
N LEU A 18 -15.38 -7.99 16.86
CA LEU A 18 -14.30 -7.34 17.59
C LEU A 18 -14.53 -5.84 17.73
N GLN A 19 -15.06 -5.15 16.71
CA GLN A 19 -15.47 -3.74 16.84
C GLN A 19 -16.60 -3.56 17.85
N ARG A 20 -17.61 -4.45 17.86
CA ARG A 20 -18.72 -4.36 18.82
C ARG A 20 -18.28 -4.66 20.26
N GLN A 21 -17.39 -5.63 20.45
CA GLN A 21 -17.02 -6.11 21.78
C GLN A 21 -15.80 -5.39 22.36
N CYS A 22 -14.92 -4.85 21.51
CA CYS A 22 -13.65 -4.22 21.90
C CYS A 22 -13.39 -2.91 21.13
N PRO A 23 -14.30 -1.91 21.16
CA PRO A 23 -14.16 -0.67 20.39
C PRO A 23 -12.92 0.17 20.77
N THR A 24 -12.39 -0.03 21.97
CA THR A 24 -11.14 0.61 22.44
C THR A 24 -9.87 -0.02 21.88
N PHE A 25 -9.93 -1.26 21.40
CA PHE A 25 -8.77 -2.00 20.89
C PHE A 25 -8.83 -2.23 19.38
N PHE A 26 -9.98 -2.01 18.75
CA PHE A 26 -10.20 -2.24 17.33
C PHE A 26 -10.79 -0.99 16.68
N SER A 27 -9.95 -0.26 15.94
CA SER A 27 -10.32 0.98 15.29
C SER A 27 -10.92 0.75 13.90
N ASP A 28 -11.57 1.78 13.34
CA ASP A 28 -12.03 1.77 11.93
C ASP A 28 -10.85 1.58 10.96
N ALA A 29 -9.64 2.01 11.35
CA ALA A 29 -8.44 1.80 10.55
C ALA A 29 -8.02 0.33 10.52
N ASP A 30 -8.22 -0.42 11.61
CA ASP A 30 -7.96 -1.87 11.67
C ASP A 30 -8.94 -2.64 10.79
N GLU A 31 -10.22 -2.25 10.78
CA GLU A 31 -11.22 -2.81 9.88
C GLU A 31 -10.86 -2.55 8.42
N GLY A 32 -10.52 -1.31 8.08
CA GLY A 32 -10.09 -0.94 6.73
C GLY A 32 -8.85 -1.74 6.30
N ALA A 33 -7.86 -1.89 7.19
CA ALA A 33 -6.68 -2.69 6.92
C ALA A 33 -7.05 -4.16 6.64
N LEU A 34 -7.84 -4.79 7.51
CA LEU A 34 -8.29 -6.18 7.33
C LEU A 34 -9.08 -6.37 6.04
N ARG A 35 -9.97 -5.44 5.70
CA ARG A 35 -10.72 -5.48 4.45
C ARG A 35 -9.79 -5.40 3.24
N GLY A 36 -8.80 -4.50 3.25
CA GLY A 36 -7.79 -4.41 2.20
C GLY A 36 -7.02 -5.73 2.03
N TRP A 37 -6.61 -6.35 3.13
CA TRP A 37 -5.92 -7.65 3.11
C TRP A 37 -6.80 -8.80 2.61
N SER A 38 -8.08 -8.81 2.98
CA SER A 38 -9.03 -9.80 2.48
C SER A 38 -9.22 -9.68 0.97
N LEU A 39 -9.37 -8.45 0.46
CA LEU A 39 -9.51 -8.19 -0.98
C LEU A 39 -8.27 -8.64 -1.77
N LEU A 40 -7.06 -8.33 -1.30
CA LEU A 40 -5.82 -8.85 -1.91
C LEU A 40 -5.76 -10.38 -1.87
N THR A 41 -6.17 -10.98 -0.76
CA THR A 41 -6.20 -12.45 -0.62
C THR A 41 -7.17 -13.07 -1.62
N GLN A 42 -8.37 -12.50 -1.78
CA GLN A 42 -9.36 -12.94 -2.78
C GLN A 42 -8.83 -12.76 -4.21
N ALA A 43 -8.18 -11.64 -4.51
CA ALA A 43 -7.55 -11.39 -5.81
C ALA A 43 -6.49 -12.45 -6.15
N SER A 44 -5.72 -12.90 -5.14
CA SER A 44 -4.64 -13.88 -5.32
C SER A 44 -5.09 -15.33 -5.51
N ARG A 45 -6.40 -15.62 -5.36
CA ARG A 45 -6.93 -16.97 -5.59
C ARG A 45 -6.83 -17.34 -7.08
N SER A 46 -6.44 -18.57 -7.37
CA SER A 46 -6.31 -19.09 -8.74
C SER A 46 -7.66 -19.16 -9.46
N SER A 47 -8.75 -19.35 -8.72
CA SER A 47 -10.12 -19.39 -9.24
C SER A 47 -10.70 -18.01 -9.60
N THR A 48 -10.05 -16.91 -9.20
CA THR A 48 -10.55 -15.56 -9.48
C THR A 48 -10.37 -15.21 -10.95
N ALA A 49 -11.48 -14.83 -11.61
CA ALA A 49 -11.47 -14.38 -12.99
C ALA A 49 -10.61 -13.12 -13.16
N HIS A 50 -10.07 -12.91 -14.37
CA HIS A 50 -9.15 -11.81 -14.67
C HIS A 50 -9.74 -10.42 -14.38
N ASP A 51 -10.94 -10.15 -14.88
CA ASP A 51 -11.62 -8.86 -14.66
C ASP A 51 -11.97 -8.66 -13.18
N GLN A 52 -12.37 -9.72 -12.50
CA GLN A 52 -12.67 -9.68 -11.07
C GLN A 52 -11.41 -9.42 -10.23
N ARG A 53 -10.27 -10.01 -10.62
CA ARG A 53 -8.98 -9.78 -9.97
C ARG A 53 -8.57 -8.32 -10.08
N GLU A 54 -8.74 -7.71 -11.25
CA GLU A 54 -8.46 -6.29 -11.47
C GLU A 54 -9.27 -5.41 -10.50
N GLU A 55 -10.58 -5.62 -10.41
CA GLU A 55 -11.46 -4.85 -9.52
C GLU A 55 -11.12 -5.08 -8.04
N LEU A 56 -10.85 -6.33 -7.62
CA LEU A 56 -10.47 -6.64 -6.25
C LEU A 56 -9.14 -5.95 -5.84
N VAL A 57 -8.15 -5.94 -6.73
CA VAL A 57 -6.89 -5.22 -6.50
C VAL A 57 -7.14 -3.72 -6.42
N ALA A 58 -7.95 -3.16 -7.32
CA ALA A 58 -8.28 -1.74 -7.30
C ALA A 58 -9.01 -1.33 -6.00
N GLN A 59 -9.96 -2.16 -5.52
CA GLN A 59 -10.64 -1.95 -4.25
C GLN A 59 -9.69 -2.05 -3.06
N ALA A 60 -8.79 -3.03 -3.07
CA ALA A 60 -7.81 -3.19 -1.99
C ALA A 60 -6.91 -1.95 -1.87
N LEU A 61 -6.37 -1.48 -3.00
CA LEU A 61 -5.51 -0.28 -3.05
C LEU A 61 -6.25 0.97 -2.54
N ARG A 62 -7.52 1.17 -2.93
CA ARG A 62 -8.35 2.27 -2.40
C ARG A 62 -8.54 2.17 -0.89
N THR A 63 -8.78 0.95 -0.39
CA THR A 63 -9.00 0.70 1.04
C THR A 63 -7.72 1.01 1.84
N PHE A 64 -6.56 0.52 1.39
CA PHE A 64 -5.28 0.80 2.05
C PHE A 64 -4.94 2.29 2.05
N SER A 65 -5.25 3.02 0.98
CA SER A 65 -5.00 4.47 0.92
C SER A 65 -5.72 5.24 2.04
N GLY A 66 -6.91 4.79 2.45
CA GLY A 66 -7.66 5.43 3.53
C GLY A 66 -7.09 5.17 4.93
N VAL A 67 -6.31 4.12 5.10
CA VAL A 67 -5.76 3.68 6.39
C VAL A 67 -4.23 3.70 6.43
N ILE A 68 -3.58 4.30 5.43
CA ILE A 68 -2.14 4.16 5.18
C ILE A 68 -1.27 4.63 6.36
N GLY A 69 -1.74 5.60 7.14
CA GLY A 69 -1.05 6.09 8.34
C GLY A 69 -1.12 5.14 9.55
N HIS A 70 -1.94 4.09 9.49
CA HIS A 70 -2.18 3.13 10.57
C HIS A 70 -1.66 1.72 10.27
N ILE A 71 -1.10 1.50 9.08
CA ILE A 71 -0.60 0.19 8.65
C ILE A 71 0.91 0.18 8.46
N ASP A 72 1.50 -1.00 8.63
CA ASP A 72 2.89 -1.23 8.28
C ASP A 72 3.08 -1.17 6.76
N LEU A 73 3.60 -0.04 6.27
CA LEU A 73 3.89 0.17 4.86
C LEU A 73 4.88 -0.87 4.31
N GLY A 74 5.89 -1.26 5.07
CA GLY A 74 6.90 -2.23 4.64
C GLY A 74 6.26 -3.58 4.34
N MET A 75 5.37 -4.04 5.23
CA MET A 75 4.60 -5.27 5.03
C MET A 75 3.66 -5.17 3.82
N LEU A 76 2.97 -4.04 3.64
CA LEU A 76 2.09 -3.81 2.48
C LEU A 76 2.84 -3.82 1.16
N LEU A 77 3.94 -3.08 1.07
CA LEU A 77 4.76 -3.02 -0.14
C LEU A 77 5.34 -4.39 -0.48
N HIS A 78 5.85 -5.12 0.52
CA HIS A 78 6.37 -6.47 0.30
C HIS A 78 5.29 -7.40 -0.26
N ARG A 79 4.07 -7.36 0.28
CA ARG A 79 2.96 -8.18 -0.21
C ARG A 79 2.53 -7.80 -1.63
N LEU A 80 2.44 -6.51 -1.94
CA LEU A 80 2.09 -6.02 -3.28
C LEU A 80 3.15 -6.43 -4.31
N LEU A 81 4.44 -6.31 -3.98
CA LEU A 81 5.54 -6.74 -4.85
C LEU A 81 5.53 -8.26 -5.08
N ALA A 82 5.25 -9.05 -4.04
CA ALA A 82 5.11 -10.50 -4.18
C ALA A 82 3.93 -10.86 -5.10
N GLU A 83 2.80 -10.16 -4.99
CA GLU A 83 1.64 -10.40 -5.85
C GLU A 83 1.90 -9.96 -7.29
N ARG A 84 2.54 -8.81 -7.48
CA ARG A 84 3.02 -8.35 -8.78
C ARG A 84 3.89 -9.40 -9.46
N ALA A 85 4.86 -9.98 -8.75
CA ALA A 85 5.78 -10.97 -9.29
C ALA A 85 5.06 -12.24 -9.78
N LYS A 86 4.02 -12.70 -9.04
CA LYS A 86 3.19 -13.83 -9.48
C LYS A 86 2.43 -13.51 -10.77
N LEU A 87 1.81 -12.33 -10.83
CA LEU A 87 0.94 -11.94 -11.94
C LEU A 87 1.73 -11.56 -13.21
N ALA A 88 2.95 -11.05 -13.07
CA ALA A 88 3.81 -10.65 -14.19
C ALA A 88 4.22 -11.83 -15.10
N THR A 89 3.95 -13.08 -14.70
CA THR A 89 4.19 -14.27 -15.52
C THR A 89 3.21 -14.45 -16.69
N SER A 90 2.09 -13.71 -16.70
CA SER A 90 1.04 -13.82 -17.72
C SER A 90 0.74 -12.47 -18.39
N PRO A 91 0.80 -12.36 -19.73
CA PRO A 91 0.43 -11.15 -20.46
C PRO A 91 -1.02 -10.71 -20.22
N ALA A 92 -1.92 -11.65 -19.94
CA ALA A 92 -3.33 -11.37 -19.63
C ALA A 92 -3.48 -10.54 -18.34
N MET A 93 -2.45 -10.50 -17.48
CA MET A 93 -2.43 -9.78 -16.21
C MET A 93 -1.73 -8.42 -16.28
N ALA A 94 -1.36 -7.95 -17.48
CA ALA A 94 -0.64 -6.68 -17.65
C ALA A 94 -1.36 -5.49 -17.01
N ARG A 95 -2.69 -5.43 -17.08
CA ARG A 95 -3.50 -4.36 -16.46
C ARG A 95 -3.44 -4.41 -14.94
N THR A 96 -3.64 -5.59 -14.34
CA THR A 96 -3.53 -5.78 -12.89
C THR A 96 -2.13 -5.45 -12.39
N VAL A 97 -1.07 -5.84 -13.13
CA VAL A 97 0.32 -5.49 -12.80
C VAL A 97 0.53 -3.98 -12.84
N ALA A 98 0.05 -3.29 -13.86
CA ALA A 98 0.13 -1.82 -13.95
C ALA A 98 -0.63 -1.11 -12.82
N LEU A 99 -1.77 -1.66 -12.39
CA LEU A 99 -2.51 -1.16 -11.21
C LEU A 99 -1.69 -1.33 -9.93
N ILE A 100 -1.03 -2.46 -9.74
CA ILE A 100 -0.17 -2.68 -8.56
C ILE A 100 1.01 -1.70 -8.58
N ASP A 101 1.66 -1.51 -9.73
CA ASP A 101 2.79 -0.59 -9.88
C ASP A 101 2.39 0.86 -9.56
N GLY A 102 1.27 1.33 -10.14
CA GLY A 102 0.72 2.64 -9.83
C GLY A 102 0.24 2.75 -8.38
N GLY A 103 -0.29 1.66 -7.81
CA GLY A 103 -0.73 1.56 -6.43
C GLY A 103 0.41 1.72 -5.44
N ILE A 104 1.54 1.04 -5.67
CA ILE A 104 2.76 1.14 -4.85
C ILE A 104 3.24 2.58 -4.76
N ALA A 105 3.35 3.28 -5.90
CA ALA A 105 3.77 4.67 -5.93
C ALA A 105 2.79 5.57 -5.15
N LYS A 106 1.48 5.44 -5.39
CA LYS A 106 0.45 6.24 -4.72
C LYS A 106 0.39 5.99 -3.21
N LEU A 107 0.49 4.73 -2.78
CA LEU A 107 0.49 4.38 -1.36
C LEU A 107 1.74 4.88 -0.65
N SER A 108 2.90 4.81 -1.31
CA SER A 108 4.15 5.34 -0.75
C SER A 108 4.08 6.86 -0.58
N LEU A 109 3.52 7.57 -1.57
CA LEU A 109 3.28 9.00 -1.48
C LEU A 109 2.25 9.35 -0.38
N ALA A 110 1.15 8.60 -0.30
CA ALA A 110 0.13 8.80 0.73
C ALA A 110 0.69 8.54 2.14
N ALA A 111 1.55 7.53 2.30
CA ALA A 111 2.24 7.25 3.57
C ALA A 111 3.19 8.39 3.96
N ALA A 112 3.95 8.94 3.00
CA ALA A 112 4.82 10.09 3.24
C ALA A 112 4.01 11.31 3.70
N HIS A 113 2.88 11.60 3.05
CA HIS A 113 1.97 12.66 3.48
C HIS A 113 1.32 12.39 4.84
N ALA A 114 0.98 11.14 5.16
CA ALA A 114 0.44 10.79 6.47
C ALA A 114 1.47 10.97 7.59
N ALA A 115 2.75 10.69 7.31
CA ALA A 115 3.85 10.88 8.26
C ALA A 115 4.26 12.36 8.43
N ASP A 116 4.08 13.19 7.40
CA ASP A 116 4.37 14.62 7.42
C ASP A 116 3.22 15.45 6.80
N PRO A 117 2.07 15.57 7.51
CA PRO A 117 0.88 16.23 6.96
C PRO A 117 1.07 17.74 6.76
N THR A 118 2.02 18.35 7.48
CA THR A 118 2.30 19.79 7.42
C THR A 118 3.48 20.13 6.50
N GLY A 119 4.12 19.13 5.87
CA GLY A 119 5.28 19.37 5.00
C GLY A 119 6.49 19.92 5.76
N THR A 120 6.62 19.60 7.05
CA THR A 120 7.73 20.02 7.91
C THR A 120 9.06 19.54 7.34
N GLY A 121 9.12 18.33 6.78
CA GLY A 121 10.30 17.79 6.13
C GLY A 121 10.75 18.64 4.95
N SER A 122 9.81 19.19 4.17
CA SER A 122 10.12 20.12 3.08
C SER A 122 10.70 21.44 3.62
N SER A 123 10.14 21.97 4.71
CA SER A 123 10.60 23.22 5.35
C SER A 123 12.00 23.10 5.98
N LEU A 124 12.33 21.91 6.51
CA LEU A 124 13.69 21.62 7.02
C LEU A 124 14.72 21.59 5.89
N LEU A 125 14.35 21.02 4.74
CA LEU A 125 15.22 20.96 3.55
C LEU A 125 15.41 22.34 2.90
N SER A 126 14.39 23.20 2.86
CA SER A 126 14.52 24.57 2.34
C SER A 126 15.46 25.41 3.18
N THR A 127 15.46 25.21 4.51
CA THR A 127 16.36 25.90 5.43
C THR A 127 17.81 25.42 5.30
N ALA A 128 18.02 24.12 5.07
CA ALA A 128 19.32 23.54 4.74
C ALA A 128 19.81 23.90 3.31
N GLY A 129 18.91 24.30 2.41
CA GLY A 129 19.21 24.75 1.06
C GLY A 129 19.77 26.18 0.99
N VAL A 130 19.53 27.02 1.99
CA VAL A 130 20.08 28.39 2.07
C VAL A 130 21.58 28.39 2.40
N THR A 131 22.13 27.30 2.93
CA THR A 131 23.59 27.10 3.11
C THR A 131 24.29 26.44 1.92
N ARG A 132 23.59 26.10 0.82
CA ARG A 132 24.22 25.57 -0.41
C ARG A 132 24.19 26.59 -1.55
N GLY A 133 24.85 27.72 -1.31
CA GLY A 133 25.52 28.50 -2.36
C GLY A 133 26.85 27.90 -2.81
N ALA A 134 27.02 26.58 -2.74
CA ALA A 134 28.16 25.86 -3.30
C ALA A 134 27.61 24.74 -4.18
N VAL A 135 27.48 25.04 -5.47
CA VAL A 135 27.25 24.04 -6.51
C VAL A 135 28.46 23.11 -6.49
N ALA A 136 28.32 21.95 -5.87
CA ALA A 136 29.29 20.88 -6.04
C ALA A 136 29.16 20.38 -7.48
N GLU A 137 30.16 20.69 -8.32
CA GLU A 137 30.30 20.08 -9.63
C GLU A 137 30.25 18.55 -9.49
N TRP A 138 29.34 17.93 -10.23
CA TRP A 138 29.26 16.47 -10.35
C TRP A 138 30.56 15.99 -11.01
N PRO A 139 31.37 15.12 -10.37
CA PRO A 139 32.59 14.64 -10.99
C PRO A 139 32.23 13.53 -11.97
N GLY A 140 32.16 13.86 -13.26
CA GLY A 140 31.92 12.83 -14.27
C GLY A 140 31.47 13.32 -15.63
N LYS A 141 32.22 14.21 -16.28
CA LYS A 141 32.21 14.22 -17.75
C LYS A 141 33.18 13.13 -18.22
N LEU A 142 32.65 11.93 -18.46
CA LEU A 142 33.33 10.97 -19.33
C LEU A 142 33.44 11.64 -20.71
N LYS A 143 34.67 11.98 -21.10
CA LYS A 143 34.98 12.40 -22.46
C LYS A 143 34.78 11.17 -23.37
N THR A 144 33.97 11.36 -24.40
CA THR A 144 33.88 10.52 -25.59
C THR A 144 35.23 10.35 -26.25
#